data_AF-A0A961IN79-F1
#
_entry.id   AF-A0A961IN79-F1
#
_cell.length_a   1.000
_cell.length_b   1.000
_cell.length_c   1.000
_cell.angle_alpha   90.00
_cell.angle_beta   90.00
_cell.angle_gamma   90.00
#
_symmetry.space_group_name_H-M   'P 1'
#
loop_
_entity.id
_entity.type
_entity.pdbx_description
1 polymer ?
#
loop_
_entity_poly.entity_id
_entity_poly.type
_entity_poly.pdbx_seq_one_letter_code
_entity_poly.pdbx_strand_id
1 'polypeptide(L)'
;MSQKTAGARWLMNFRFARRLLSIGALCAAGAVEAGPLLPRTFPTVAPVSGEASNLELRIPRPNLQTSGAETGPNADHESVRSRIRWRRSMLSAHQWTGILAWGFWLATNLAGEQALRGLHRRNEDQLNFFLLQNPQQNYLLWQVARDHAEWESGNGDTHRSLATATWTLYGVSAALAIFAPSRFEEAEREGIDSIFLHKSLALVHFAAMVALPFVAKRVEHDGPAGARAMQTIGWTGFGALTMSAVVLYF
;
A
#
# COMPACT_ATOMS: atom_id res chain seq x y z
N MET A 1 12.82 -24.55 -27.77
CA MET A 1 11.61 -23.72 -28.02
C MET A 1 10.49 -24.18 -27.11
N SER A 2 10.12 -23.40 -26.08
CA SER A 2 8.80 -23.51 -25.44
C SER A 2 8.43 -22.16 -24.84
N GLN A 3 7.78 -21.33 -25.65
CA GLN A 3 7.37 -19.97 -25.33
C GLN A 3 5.88 -19.88 -24.95
N LYS A 4 5.22 -21.02 -24.68
CA LYS A 4 3.74 -21.09 -24.58
C LYS A 4 3.16 -21.02 -23.17
N THR A 5 3.95 -21.02 -22.10
CA THR A 5 3.42 -21.05 -20.71
C THR A 5 3.40 -19.68 -20.01
N ALA A 6 4.06 -18.66 -20.57
CA ALA A 6 4.08 -17.32 -19.96
C ALA A 6 2.77 -16.52 -20.17
N GLY A 7 2.02 -16.79 -21.26
CA GLY A 7 0.80 -16.05 -21.60
C GLY A 7 -0.42 -16.40 -20.73
N ALA A 8 -0.52 -17.65 -20.25
CA ALA A 8 -1.67 -18.10 -19.47
C ALA A 8 -1.73 -17.50 -18.05
N ARG A 9 -0.56 -17.23 -17.45
CA ARG A 9 -0.44 -16.68 -16.09
C ARG A 9 -0.83 -15.19 -16.01
N TRP A 10 -0.72 -14.45 -17.11
CA TRP A 10 -1.15 -13.06 -17.21
C TRP A 10 -2.68 -12.90 -17.32
N LEU A 11 -3.35 -13.83 -18.02
CA LEU A 11 -4.80 -13.79 -18.24
C LEU A 11 -5.63 -14.10 -16.97
N MET A 12 -5.12 -14.92 -16.05
CA MET A 12 -5.77 -15.16 -14.75
C MET A 12 -5.70 -13.94 -13.83
N ASN A 13 -4.56 -13.23 -13.80
CA ASN A 13 -4.44 -11.98 -13.02
C ASN A 13 -5.39 -10.88 -13.52
N PHE A 14 -5.64 -10.83 -14.84
CA PHE A 14 -6.56 -9.83 -15.41
C PHE A 14 -8.03 -10.11 -15.10
N ARG A 15 -8.44 -11.40 -15.10
CA ARG A 15 -9.81 -11.80 -14.73
C ARG A 15 -10.08 -11.59 -13.24
N PHE A 16 -9.06 -11.73 -12.39
CA PHE A 16 -9.14 -11.45 -10.95
C PHE A 16 -9.19 -9.95 -10.65
N ALA A 17 -8.37 -9.14 -11.33
CA ALA A 17 -8.42 -7.67 -11.25
C ALA A 17 -9.79 -7.11 -11.65
N ARG A 18 -10.45 -7.69 -12.65
CA ARG A 18 -11.79 -7.26 -13.10
C ARG A 18 -12.91 -7.59 -12.13
N ARG A 19 -12.79 -8.67 -11.34
CA ARG A 19 -13.74 -9.04 -10.28
C ARG A 19 -13.52 -8.25 -8.97
N LEU A 20 -12.30 -7.82 -8.70
CA LEU A 20 -11.98 -6.97 -7.55
C LEU A 20 -12.33 -5.49 -7.77
N LEU A 21 -12.19 -4.97 -8.99
CA LEU A 21 -12.64 -3.61 -9.31
C LEU A 21 -14.15 -3.41 -9.06
N SER A 22 -14.96 -4.44 -9.31
CA SER A 22 -16.40 -4.42 -9.01
C SER A 22 -16.73 -4.47 -7.51
N ILE A 23 -15.83 -5.00 -6.67
CA ILE A 23 -16.03 -5.04 -5.21
C ILE A 23 -15.52 -3.74 -4.57
N GLY A 24 -14.39 -3.19 -5.06
CA GLY A 24 -13.87 -1.89 -4.61
C GLY A 24 -14.81 -0.72 -4.91
N ALA A 25 -15.57 -0.76 -6.01
CA ALA A 25 -16.60 0.22 -6.31
C ALA A 25 -17.79 0.18 -5.35
N LEU A 26 -18.04 -0.95 -4.66
CA LEU A 26 -19.13 -1.10 -3.70
C LEU A 26 -18.75 -0.60 -2.30
N CYS A 27 -17.48 -0.71 -1.90
CA CYS A 27 -17.03 -0.27 -0.58
C CYS A 27 -16.90 1.27 -0.45
N ALA A 28 -16.73 1.99 -1.56
CA ALA A 28 -16.70 3.46 -1.54
C ALA A 28 -18.08 4.10 -1.27
N ALA A 29 -19.17 3.33 -1.35
CA ALA A 29 -20.53 3.84 -1.16
C ALA A 29 -21.11 3.58 0.25
N GLY A 30 -20.43 2.82 1.12
CA GLY A 30 -21.01 2.33 2.39
C GLY A 30 -20.48 2.96 3.68
N ALA A 31 -19.54 3.91 3.62
CA ALA A 31 -18.91 4.47 4.82
C ALA A 31 -19.70 5.67 5.40
N VAL A 32 -21.02 5.53 5.59
CA VAL A 32 -21.85 6.42 6.42
C VAL A 32 -22.93 5.56 7.09
N GLU A 33 -22.59 4.94 8.23
CA GLU A 33 -23.51 4.77 9.37
C GLU A 33 -22.75 4.04 10.50
N ALA A 34 -22.43 4.78 11.56
CA ALA A 34 -21.95 4.23 12.81
C ALA A 34 -23.13 4.12 13.78
N GLY A 35 -23.41 2.89 14.23
CA GLY A 35 -24.40 2.57 15.27
C GLY A 35 -23.89 1.39 16.13
N PRO A 36 -24.34 1.27 17.40
CA PRO A 36 -23.46 0.80 18.48
C PRO A 36 -23.48 -0.71 18.76
N LEU A 37 -22.38 -1.09 19.40
CA LEU A 37 -21.91 -2.38 19.93
C LEU A 37 -22.96 -3.28 20.60
N LEU A 38 -22.90 -4.58 20.28
CA LEU A 38 -23.35 -5.68 21.16
C LEU A 38 -22.31 -6.82 21.18
N PRO A 39 -22.13 -7.50 22.34
CA PRO A 39 -21.12 -8.54 22.52
C PRO A 39 -21.58 -9.89 21.95
N ARG A 40 -20.72 -10.55 21.17
CA ARG A 40 -20.93 -11.95 20.73
C ARG A 40 -20.12 -12.90 21.60
N THR A 41 -20.85 -13.76 22.30
CA THR A 41 -20.38 -14.92 23.05
C THR A 41 -19.97 -16.05 22.10
N PHE A 42 -18.81 -16.66 22.35
CA PHE A 42 -18.35 -17.86 21.65
C PHE A 42 -18.89 -19.14 22.33
N PRO A 43 -19.34 -20.15 21.57
CA PRO A 43 -19.63 -21.46 22.15
C PRO A 43 -18.34 -22.28 22.34
N THR A 44 -18.18 -22.79 23.56
CA THR A 44 -17.19 -23.79 23.99
C THR A 44 -17.48 -25.15 23.34
N VAL A 45 -16.47 -25.77 22.73
CA VAL A 45 -16.52 -27.17 22.28
C VAL A 45 -15.63 -28.01 23.18
N ALA A 46 -16.19 -29.11 23.70
CA ALA A 46 -15.57 -30.06 24.62
C ALA A 46 -14.49 -30.94 23.94
N PRO A 47 -13.57 -31.55 24.71
CA PRO A 47 -12.48 -32.35 24.17
C PRO A 47 -12.96 -33.75 23.75
N VAL A 48 -12.56 -34.19 22.55
CA VAL A 48 -12.70 -35.58 22.09
C VAL A 48 -11.36 -36.29 22.28
N SER A 49 -11.39 -37.30 23.15
CA SER A 49 -10.37 -38.35 23.30
C SER A 49 -10.44 -39.34 22.14
N GLY A 50 -9.30 -39.73 21.55
CA GLY A 50 -9.27 -40.84 20.60
C GLY A 50 -7.93 -41.04 19.90
N GLU A 51 -7.21 -42.06 20.36
CA GLU A 51 -6.26 -42.91 19.64
C GLU A 51 -5.13 -42.30 18.78
N ALA A 52 -3.92 -42.42 19.33
CA ALA A 52 -2.68 -42.49 18.58
C ALA A 52 -2.69 -43.73 17.67
N SER A 53 -2.68 -43.50 16.36
CA SER A 53 -2.27 -44.50 15.39
C SER A 53 -1.23 -43.90 14.43
N ASN A 54 -0.12 -44.62 14.33
CA ASN A 54 1.09 -44.28 13.60
C ASN A 54 0.80 -43.98 12.12
N LEU A 55 0.93 -42.72 11.73
CA LEU A 55 1.02 -42.33 10.32
C LEU A 55 2.47 -41.96 10.02
N GLU A 56 3.23 -42.94 9.53
CA GLU A 56 4.53 -42.69 8.92
C GLU A 56 4.38 -41.62 7.83
N LEU A 57 4.95 -40.45 8.08
CA LEU A 57 5.06 -39.36 7.13
C LEU A 57 6.02 -39.80 6.01
N ARG A 58 5.48 -40.51 5.01
CA ARG A 58 6.19 -40.87 3.79
C ARG A 58 6.38 -39.61 2.94
N ILE A 59 7.45 -38.87 3.21
CA ILE A 59 7.89 -37.75 2.38
C ILE A 59 8.15 -38.29 0.96
N PRO A 60 7.42 -37.84 -0.07
CA PRO A 60 7.74 -38.20 -1.45
C PRO A 60 9.08 -37.57 -1.81
N ARG A 61 10.11 -38.40 -2.03
CA ARG A 61 11.36 -37.95 -2.65
C ARG A 61 11.05 -37.59 -4.11
N PRO A 62 11.40 -36.38 -4.60
CA PRO A 62 11.28 -36.08 -6.01
C PRO A 62 12.23 -36.99 -6.81
N ASN A 63 11.67 -37.67 -7.83
CA ASN A 63 12.43 -38.44 -8.81
C ASN A 63 13.31 -37.47 -9.62
N LEU A 64 14.61 -37.43 -9.31
CA LEU A 64 15.64 -36.79 -10.13
C LEU A 64 16.07 -37.79 -11.21
N GLN A 65 15.45 -37.70 -12.39
CA GLN A 65 16.05 -38.26 -13.61
C GLN A 65 17.00 -37.23 -14.23
N THR A 66 18.23 -37.68 -14.37
CA THR A 66 19.45 -36.98 -14.78
C THR A 66 19.48 -36.62 -16.27
N SER A 67 20.01 -35.44 -16.59
CA SER A 67 20.74 -35.23 -17.85
C SER A 67 21.72 -34.07 -17.73
N GLY A 68 23.02 -34.38 -17.80
CA GLY A 68 24.09 -33.46 -18.20
C GLY A 68 24.84 -32.72 -17.08
N ALA A 69 26.13 -33.04 -16.94
CA ALA A 69 27.18 -32.42 -16.13
C ALA A 69 27.15 -32.70 -14.61
N GLU A 70 27.95 -33.69 -14.20
CA GLU A 70 28.28 -33.96 -12.80
C GLU A 70 29.04 -32.78 -12.18
N THR A 71 28.27 -31.82 -11.65
CA THR A 71 28.72 -31.05 -10.51
C THR A 71 28.28 -31.84 -9.28
N GLY A 72 29.23 -32.23 -8.43
CA GLY A 72 28.96 -33.20 -7.36
C GLY A 72 27.79 -32.78 -6.45
N PRO A 73 27.17 -33.72 -5.71
CA PRO A 73 25.99 -33.50 -4.85
C PRO A 73 26.18 -32.50 -3.70
N ASN A 74 27.33 -31.82 -3.64
CA ASN A 74 27.57 -30.72 -2.72
C ASN A 74 27.33 -29.35 -3.40
N ALA A 75 27.57 -29.25 -4.71
CA ALA A 75 27.45 -28.01 -5.48
C ALA A 75 25.98 -27.59 -5.70
N ASP A 76 25.08 -28.56 -5.88
CA ASP A 76 23.63 -28.33 -6.00
C ASP A 76 23.02 -27.86 -4.66
N HIS A 77 23.37 -28.50 -3.55
CA HIS A 77 22.94 -28.12 -2.21
C HIS A 77 23.45 -26.74 -1.79
N GLU A 78 24.68 -26.38 -2.14
CA GLU A 78 25.22 -25.03 -1.91
C GLU A 78 24.47 -23.96 -2.71
N SER A 79 24.14 -24.24 -3.98
CA SER A 79 23.36 -23.33 -4.83
C SER A 79 21.92 -23.12 -4.34
N VAL A 80 21.28 -24.16 -3.80
CA VAL A 80 19.95 -24.07 -3.18
C VAL A 80 20.02 -23.24 -1.90
N ARG A 81 21.01 -23.49 -1.05
CA ARG A 81 21.19 -22.76 0.22
C ARG A 81 21.49 -21.28 -0.02
N SER A 82 22.30 -20.95 -1.02
CA SER A 82 22.60 -19.55 -1.38
C SER A 82 21.35 -18.82 -1.89
N ARG A 83 20.53 -19.45 -2.75
CA ARG A 83 19.24 -18.91 -3.20
C ARG A 83 18.26 -18.66 -2.05
N ILE A 84 18.16 -19.59 -1.11
CA ILE A 84 17.30 -19.43 0.07
C ILE A 84 17.78 -18.28 0.96
N ARG A 85 19.09 -18.19 1.21
CA ARG A 85 19.68 -17.08 1.98
C ARG A 85 19.43 -15.73 1.30
N TRP A 86 19.65 -15.66 -0.01
CA TRP A 86 19.40 -14.45 -0.80
C TRP A 86 17.94 -14.00 -0.73
N ARG A 87 17.00 -14.94 -0.94
CA ARG A 87 15.56 -14.66 -0.80
C ARG A 87 15.20 -14.14 0.58
N ARG A 88 15.69 -14.77 1.65
CA ARG A 88 15.46 -14.31 3.03
C ARG A 88 16.04 -12.91 3.26
N SER A 89 17.20 -12.63 2.70
CA SER A 89 17.81 -11.29 2.76
C SER A 89 16.95 -10.23 2.08
N MET A 90 16.45 -10.50 0.87
CA MET A 90 15.57 -9.57 0.15
C MET A 90 14.23 -9.36 0.87
N LEU A 91 13.64 -10.44 1.41
CA LEU A 91 12.39 -10.35 2.17
C LEU A 91 12.58 -9.58 3.49
N SER A 92 13.68 -9.82 4.20
CA SER A 92 14.03 -9.07 5.40
C SER A 92 14.25 -7.59 5.08
N ALA A 93 14.95 -7.28 3.98
CA ALA A 93 15.12 -5.91 3.51
C ALA A 93 13.77 -5.26 3.12
N HIS A 94 12.87 -5.99 2.46
CA HIS A 94 11.51 -5.53 2.16
C HIS A 94 10.73 -5.19 3.43
N GLN A 95 10.83 -6.04 4.46
CA GLN A 95 10.17 -5.81 5.76
C GLN A 95 10.70 -4.55 6.45
N TRP A 96 12.03 -4.40 6.55
CA TRP A 96 12.65 -3.23 7.18
C TRP A 96 12.35 -1.94 6.41
N THR A 97 12.47 -1.96 5.09
CA THR A 97 12.12 -0.81 4.25
C THR A 97 10.63 -0.50 4.32
N GLY A 98 9.76 -1.51 4.48
CA GLY A 98 8.34 -1.35 4.73
C GLY A 98 8.03 -0.65 6.06
N ILE A 99 8.73 -1.00 7.15
CA ILE A 99 8.60 -0.34 8.45
C ILE A 99 9.06 1.13 8.37
N LEU A 100 10.15 1.39 7.66
CA LEU A 100 10.61 2.77 7.42
C LEU A 100 9.58 3.55 6.60
N ALA A 101 9.07 2.98 5.52
CA ALA A 101 8.03 3.60 4.70
C ALA A 101 6.76 3.88 5.52
N TRP A 102 6.39 2.98 6.44
CA TRP A 102 5.28 3.18 7.37
C TRP A 102 5.49 4.40 8.27
N GLY A 103 6.67 4.52 8.91
CA GLY A 103 6.98 5.66 9.77
C GLY A 103 7.00 7.00 9.01
N PHE A 104 7.60 7.01 7.82
CA PHE A 104 7.64 8.20 6.96
C PHE A 104 6.25 8.58 6.42
N TRP A 105 5.40 7.61 6.09
CA TRP A 105 4.02 7.91 5.68
C TRP A 105 3.24 8.53 6.84
N LEU A 106 3.33 7.95 8.05
CA LEU A 106 2.68 8.54 9.23
C LEU A 106 3.11 10.01 9.42
N ALA A 107 4.41 10.29 9.35
CA ALA A 107 4.94 11.64 9.41
C ALA A 107 4.42 12.52 8.27
N THR A 108 4.31 11.99 7.05
CA THR A 108 3.74 12.68 5.88
C THR A 108 2.29 13.08 6.11
N ASN A 109 1.46 12.18 6.67
CA ASN A 109 0.07 12.47 6.99
C ASN A 109 -0.03 13.57 8.04
N LEU A 110 0.74 13.49 9.13
CA LEU A 110 0.76 14.50 10.19
C LEU A 110 1.23 15.87 9.67
N ALA A 111 2.29 15.90 8.86
CA ALA A 111 2.75 17.12 8.20
C ALA A 111 1.68 17.66 7.22
N GLY A 112 0.93 16.78 6.56
CA GLY A 112 -0.21 17.13 5.72
C GLY A 112 -1.34 17.81 6.49
N GLU A 113 -1.61 17.38 7.73
CA GLU A 113 -2.59 18.05 8.60
C GLU A 113 -2.13 19.45 9.01
N GLN A 114 -0.84 19.61 9.31
CA GLN A 114 -0.26 20.93 9.60
C GLN A 114 -0.28 21.83 8.36
N ALA A 115 -0.03 21.27 7.17
CA ALA A 115 -0.11 21.98 5.91
C ALA A 115 -1.55 22.44 5.62
N LEU A 116 -2.55 21.57 5.83
CA LEU A 116 -3.96 21.91 5.68
C LEU A 116 -4.40 23.04 6.62
N ARG A 117 -3.91 23.07 7.87
CA ARG A 117 -4.20 24.16 8.82
C ARG A 117 -3.58 25.48 8.42
N GLY A 118 -2.41 25.45 7.76
CA GLY A 118 -1.69 26.63 7.29
C GLY A 118 -2.01 27.01 5.84
N LEU A 119 -3.09 26.48 5.28
CA LEU A 119 -3.48 26.71 3.89
C LEU A 119 -4.09 28.10 3.72
N HIS A 120 -3.53 28.90 2.81
CA HIS A 120 -3.97 30.26 2.49
C HIS A 120 -3.89 30.49 0.99
N ARG A 121 -4.59 31.51 0.49
CA ARG A 121 -4.44 31.91 -0.92
C ARG A 121 -3.13 32.69 -1.07
N ARG A 122 -2.40 32.40 -2.14
CA ARG A 122 -1.18 33.12 -2.49
C ARG A 122 -1.47 34.61 -2.62
N ASN A 123 -0.59 35.43 -2.04
CA ASN A 123 -0.71 36.90 -2.02
C ASN A 123 -1.97 37.44 -1.33
N GLU A 124 -2.65 36.66 -0.48
CA GLU A 124 -3.87 37.11 0.21
C GLU A 124 -3.65 38.41 1.00
N ASP A 125 -2.52 38.55 1.69
CA ASP A 125 -2.18 39.78 2.44
C ASP A 125 -2.06 41.01 1.53
N GLN A 126 -1.45 40.85 0.36
CA GLN A 126 -1.26 41.93 -0.62
C GLN A 126 -2.59 42.30 -1.28
N LEU A 127 -3.41 41.31 -1.61
CA LEU A 127 -4.75 41.51 -2.14
C LEU A 127 -5.62 42.25 -1.12
N ASN A 128 -5.59 41.83 0.14
CA ASN A 128 -6.33 42.49 1.22
C ASN A 128 -5.84 43.92 1.44
N PHE A 129 -4.53 44.18 1.38
CA PHE A 129 -3.99 45.53 1.44
C PHE A 129 -4.48 46.41 0.27
N PHE A 130 -4.47 45.88 -0.96
CA PHE A 130 -4.98 46.58 -2.14
C PHE A 130 -6.47 46.90 -2.03
N LEU A 131 -7.27 46.00 -1.46
CA LEU A 131 -8.68 46.24 -1.17
C LEU A 131 -8.87 47.37 -0.15
N LEU A 132 -8.07 47.38 0.92
CA LEU A 132 -8.15 48.38 2.00
C LEU A 132 -7.79 49.80 1.53
N GLN A 133 -6.94 49.94 0.51
CA GLN A 133 -6.57 51.25 -0.04
C GLN A 133 -7.77 51.98 -0.67
N ASN A 134 -8.59 51.28 -1.46
CA ASN A 134 -9.77 51.86 -2.12
C ASN A 134 -10.90 50.81 -2.25
N PRO A 135 -11.68 50.57 -1.18
CA PRO A 135 -12.63 49.45 -1.13
C PRO A 135 -13.68 49.48 -2.24
N GLN A 136 -14.19 50.66 -2.58
CA GLN A 136 -15.26 50.83 -3.58
C GLN A 136 -14.79 50.55 -5.02
N GLN A 137 -13.54 50.90 -5.35
CA GLN A 137 -13.00 50.73 -6.70
C GLN A 137 -12.34 49.36 -6.89
N ASN A 138 -11.70 48.84 -5.85
CA ASN A 138 -10.85 47.66 -5.95
C ASN A 138 -11.58 46.35 -5.64
N TYR A 139 -12.83 46.39 -5.14
CA TYR A 139 -13.57 45.19 -4.75
C TYR A 139 -13.68 44.14 -5.86
N LEU A 140 -14.05 44.55 -7.07
CA LEU A 140 -14.22 43.61 -8.19
C LEU A 140 -12.88 43.00 -8.63
N LEU A 141 -11.83 43.82 -8.73
CA LEU A 141 -10.50 43.34 -9.09
C LEU A 141 -9.93 42.42 -8.01
N TRP A 142 -10.13 42.75 -6.73
CA TRP A 142 -9.78 41.89 -5.61
C TRP A 142 -10.50 40.56 -5.69
N GLN A 143 -11.81 40.54 -5.99
CA GLN A 143 -12.60 39.31 -6.05
C GLN A 143 -12.06 38.39 -7.15
N VAL A 144 -11.87 38.91 -8.37
CA VAL A 144 -11.32 38.14 -9.50
C VAL A 144 -9.90 37.66 -9.20
N ALA A 145 -9.02 38.54 -8.70
CA ALA A 145 -7.64 38.17 -8.39
C ALA A 145 -7.55 37.14 -7.25
N ARG A 146 -8.39 37.29 -6.22
CA ARG A 146 -8.50 36.33 -5.12
C ARG A 146 -8.99 34.98 -5.64
N ASP A 147 -9.97 34.94 -6.53
CA ASP A 147 -10.56 33.70 -7.03
C ASP A 147 -9.65 32.93 -8.00
N HIS A 148 -8.71 33.61 -8.66
CA HIS A 148 -7.65 32.99 -9.47
C HIS A 148 -6.34 32.75 -8.71
N ALA A 149 -6.25 33.15 -7.44
CA ALA A 149 -5.05 32.92 -6.65
C ALA A 149 -4.91 31.42 -6.31
N GLU A 150 -3.73 30.89 -6.57
CA GLU A 150 -3.36 29.53 -6.19
C GLU A 150 -3.33 29.39 -4.66
N TRP A 151 -3.58 28.18 -4.17
CA TRP A 151 -3.48 27.85 -2.75
C TRP A 151 -2.07 27.41 -2.40
N GLU A 152 -1.54 27.94 -1.30
CA GLU A 152 -0.25 27.54 -0.75
C GLU A 152 -0.35 27.29 0.76
N SER A 153 0.64 26.58 1.31
CA SER A 153 0.65 26.21 2.72
C SER A 153 2.03 26.43 3.32
N GLY A 154 2.08 27.02 4.51
CA GLY A 154 3.34 27.29 5.22
C GLY A 154 4.18 26.03 5.53
N ASN A 155 3.54 24.85 5.68
CA ASN A 155 4.24 23.57 5.92
C ASN A 155 4.24 22.65 4.68
N GLY A 156 3.98 23.21 3.49
CA GLY A 156 3.89 22.45 2.24
C GLY A 156 5.21 21.73 1.88
N ASP A 157 6.35 22.38 2.09
CA ASP A 157 7.67 21.83 1.76
C ASP A 157 8.05 20.63 2.65
N THR A 158 7.76 20.72 3.94
CA THR A 158 7.96 19.60 4.87
C THR A 158 7.10 18.42 4.47
N HIS A 159 5.81 18.64 4.17
CA HIS A 159 4.93 17.59 3.66
C HIS A 159 5.46 16.99 2.35
N ARG A 160 5.89 17.81 1.39
CA ARG A 160 6.41 17.36 0.10
C ARG A 160 7.69 16.53 0.22
N SER A 161 8.63 16.95 1.07
CA SER A 161 9.88 16.22 1.31
C SER A 161 9.62 14.86 1.98
N LEU A 162 8.76 14.81 3.00
CA LEU A 162 8.34 13.56 3.65
C LEU A 162 7.57 12.65 2.68
N ALA A 163 6.67 13.21 1.87
CA ALA A 163 5.94 12.45 0.85
C ALA A 163 6.88 11.85 -0.20
N THR A 164 7.89 12.61 -0.63
CA THR A 164 8.92 12.13 -1.58
C THR A 164 9.71 10.99 -0.96
N ALA A 165 10.18 11.16 0.29
CA ALA A 165 10.90 10.11 1.00
C ALA A 165 10.05 8.83 1.17
N THR A 166 8.78 8.97 1.55
CA THR A 166 7.82 7.86 1.65
C THR A 166 7.68 7.13 0.32
N TRP A 167 7.47 7.86 -0.77
CA TRP A 167 7.30 7.30 -2.11
C TRP A 167 8.55 6.55 -2.58
N THR A 168 9.73 7.11 -2.33
CA THR A 168 11.02 6.46 -2.62
C THR A 168 11.21 5.19 -1.80
N LEU A 169 11.02 5.24 -0.47
CA LEU A 169 11.13 4.07 0.41
C LEU A 169 10.17 2.96 0.00
N TYR A 170 8.94 3.33 -0.34
CA TYR A 170 7.95 2.40 -0.87
C TYR A 170 8.41 1.77 -2.20
N GLY A 171 8.88 2.58 -3.15
CA GLY A 171 9.40 2.08 -4.42
C GLY A 171 10.53 1.07 -4.24
N VAL A 172 11.46 1.33 -3.31
CA VAL A 172 12.52 0.39 -2.93
C VAL A 172 11.95 -0.89 -2.31
N SER A 173 11.02 -0.76 -1.36
CA SER A 173 10.38 -1.90 -0.71
C SER A 173 9.64 -2.79 -1.72
N ALA A 174 8.89 -2.20 -2.64
CA ALA A 174 8.19 -2.90 -3.72
C ALA A 174 9.17 -3.60 -4.67
N ALA A 175 10.27 -2.95 -5.05
CA ALA A 175 11.31 -3.56 -5.89
C ALA A 175 11.92 -4.79 -5.20
N LEU A 176 12.27 -4.70 -3.91
CA LEU A 176 12.80 -5.83 -3.14
C LEU A 176 11.85 -7.02 -3.12
N ALA A 177 10.53 -6.79 -3.02
CA ALA A 177 9.53 -7.84 -3.06
C ALA A 177 9.35 -8.46 -4.46
N ILE A 178 9.34 -7.65 -5.51
CA ILE A 178 9.13 -8.10 -6.90
C ILE A 178 10.33 -8.90 -7.41
N PHE A 179 11.54 -8.46 -7.09
CA PHE A 179 12.77 -9.12 -7.53
C PHE A 179 13.25 -10.22 -6.57
N ALA A 180 12.52 -10.49 -5.49
CA ALA A 180 12.80 -11.62 -4.61
C ALA A 180 12.63 -12.96 -5.35
N PRO A 181 13.58 -13.91 -5.22
CA PRO A 181 13.43 -15.25 -5.78
C PRO A 181 12.13 -15.92 -5.35
N SER A 182 11.50 -16.65 -6.27
CA SER A 182 10.25 -17.35 -6.02
C SER A 182 10.39 -18.35 -4.88
N ARG A 183 9.30 -18.51 -4.11
CA ARG A 183 9.15 -19.60 -3.14
C ARG A 183 9.14 -20.93 -3.88
N PHE A 184 9.76 -21.96 -3.29
CA PHE A 184 9.62 -23.33 -3.75
C PHE A 184 8.17 -23.76 -3.45
N GLU A 185 7.57 -24.50 -4.38
CA GLU A 185 6.14 -24.83 -4.42
C GLU A 185 5.61 -25.27 -3.04
N GLU A 186 4.84 -24.40 -2.40
CA GLU A 186 4.02 -24.75 -1.25
C GLU A 186 2.65 -25.12 -1.81
N ALA A 187 2.16 -26.31 -1.48
CA ALA A 187 0.81 -26.75 -1.77
C ALA A 187 -0.17 -25.67 -1.26
N GLU A 188 -0.96 -25.09 -2.16
CA GLU A 188 -1.99 -24.12 -1.81
C GLU A 188 -2.88 -24.71 -0.72
N ARG A 189 -2.82 -24.14 0.49
CA ARG A 189 -3.80 -24.43 1.52
C ARG A 189 -5.09 -23.71 1.14
N GLU A 190 -6.17 -24.46 0.96
CA GLU A 190 -7.50 -23.91 0.68
C GLU A 190 -7.99 -23.10 1.90
N GLY A 191 -8.11 -21.77 1.76
CA GLY A 191 -8.59 -20.86 2.83
C GLY A 191 -8.24 -19.38 2.63
N ILE A 192 -8.78 -18.50 3.49
CA ILE A 192 -8.33 -17.09 3.58
C ILE A 192 -7.00 -17.09 4.34
N ASP A 193 -5.91 -17.07 3.58
CA ASP A 193 -4.56 -17.02 4.13
C ASP A 193 -4.07 -15.58 4.32
N SER A 194 -3.19 -15.35 5.30
CA SER A 194 -2.59 -14.03 5.59
C SER A 194 -1.88 -13.45 4.36
N ILE A 195 -1.28 -14.31 3.53
CA ILE A 195 -0.65 -13.94 2.26
C ILE A 195 -1.66 -13.35 1.27
N PHE A 196 -2.87 -13.91 1.22
CA PHE A 196 -3.92 -13.38 0.34
C PHE A 196 -4.36 -12.00 0.80
N LEU A 197 -4.63 -11.86 2.10
CA LEU A 197 -5.04 -10.59 2.70
C LEU A 197 -3.97 -9.50 2.51
N HIS A 198 -2.70 -9.81 2.77
CA HIS A 198 -1.58 -8.89 2.52
C HIS A 198 -1.56 -8.38 1.07
N LYS A 199 -1.66 -9.28 0.08
CA LYS A 199 -1.69 -8.91 -1.34
C LYS A 199 -2.91 -8.06 -1.70
N SER A 200 -4.07 -8.34 -1.11
CA SER A 200 -5.29 -7.57 -1.36
C SER A 200 -5.20 -6.15 -0.78
N LEU A 201 -4.68 -6.00 0.44
CA LEU A 201 -4.47 -4.70 1.08
C LEU A 201 -3.33 -3.92 0.40
N ALA A 202 -2.29 -4.61 -0.07
CA ALA A 202 -1.23 -4.01 -0.87
C ALA A 202 -1.76 -3.37 -2.16
N LEU A 203 -2.81 -3.93 -2.77
CA LEU A 203 -3.45 -3.33 -3.93
C LEU A 203 -4.18 -2.02 -3.57
N VAL A 204 -4.92 -1.99 -2.47
CA VAL A 204 -5.61 -0.77 -1.98
C VAL A 204 -4.59 0.31 -1.66
N HIS A 205 -3.53 -0.05 -0.95
CA HIS A 205 -2.40 0.82 -0.63
C HIS A 205 -1.71 1.37 -1.88
N PHE A 206 -1.41 0.51 -2.86
CA PHE A 206 -0.81 0.92 -4.14
C PHE A 206 -1.72 1.89 -4.91
N ALA A 207 -3.03 1.63 -4.93
CA ALA A 207 -3.99 2.54 -5.56
C ALA A 207 -3.97 3.93 -4.91
N ALA A 208 -3.89 4.00 -3.59
CA ALA A 208 -3.73 5.27 -2.88
C ALA A 208 -2.42 5.98 -3.26
N MET A 209 -1.29 5.25 -3.30
CA MET A 209 0.01 5.81 -3.70
C MET A 209 0.03 6.39 -5.11
N VAL A 210 -0.66 5.73 -6.04
CA VAL A 210 -0.80 6.24 -7.41
C VAL A 210 -1.72 7.46 -7.44
N ALA A 211 -2.79 7.50 -6.65
CA ALA A 211 -3.75 8.60 -6.64
C ALA A 211 -3.18 9.90 -6.04
N LEU A 212 -2.37 9.80 -4.98
CA LEU A 212 -1.86 10.94 -4.20
C LEU A 212 -1.17 12.03 -5.06
N PRO A 213 -0.22 11.72 -5.97
CA PRO A 213 0.40 12.74 -6.83
C PRO A 213 -0.58 13.50 -7.73
N PHE A 214 -1.64 12.85 -8.20
CA PHE A 214 -2.65 13.51 -9.04
C PHE A 214 -3.54 14.42 -8.20
N VAL A 215 -3.90 13.99 -6.99
CA VAL A 215 -4.69 14.81 -6.07
C VAL A 215 -3.86 16.00 -5.58
N ALA A 216 -2.57 15.82 -5.33
CA ALA A 216 -1.66 16.89 -4.93
C ALA A 216 -1.65 18.06 -5.92
N LYS A 217 -1.59 17.79 -7.23
CA LYS A 217 -1.67 18.83 -8.27
C LYS A 217 -2.99 19.60 -8.26
N ARG A 218 -4.08 18.97 -7.80
CA ARG A 218 -5.37 19.63 -7.67
C ARG A 218 -5.49 20.49 -6.41
N VAL A 219 -4.66 20.26 -5.39
CA VAL A 219 -4.69 21.06 -4.15
C VAL A 219 -4.42 22.54 -4.42
N GLU A 220 -3.49 22.84 -5.34
CA GLU A 220 -3.13 24.22 -5.71
C GLU A 220 -4.33 25.00 -6.27
N HIS A 221 -5.28 24.32 -6.92
CA HIS A 221 -6.47 24.93 -7.53
C HIS A 221 -7.73 24.77 -6.67
N ASP A 222 -8.01 23.56 -6.19
CA ASP A 222 -9.21 23.20 -5.43
C ASP A 222 -9.09 23.55 -3.94
N GLY A 223 -7.90 23.96 -3.50
CA GLY A 223 -7.63 24.46 -2.15
C GLY A 223 -8.03 23.49 -1.04
N PRO A 224 -8.83 23.94 -0.04
CA PRO A 224 -9.23 23.09 1.09
C PRO A 224 -9.94 21.80 0.69
N ALA A 225 -10.72 21.81 -0.40
CA ALA A 225 -11.42 20.62 -0.88
C ALA A 225 -10.43 19.58 -1.42
N GLY A 226 -9.48 20.01 -2.26
CA GLY A 226 -8.42 19.16 -2.78
C GLY A 226 -7.53 18.60 -1.65
N ALA A 227 -7.17 19.45 -0.69
CA ALA A 227 -6.33 19.04 0.45
C ALA A 227 -7.03 18.03 1.37
N ARG A 228 -8.33 18.18 1.63
CA ARG A 228 -9.13 17.17 2.36
C ARG A 228 -9.23 15.85 1.59
N ALA A 229 -9.40 15.90 0.27
CA ALA A 229 -9.39 14.69 -0.55
C ALA A 229 -8.04 13.96 -0.45
N MET A 230 -6.93 14.70 -0.51
CA MET A 230 -5.58 14.16 -0.35
C MET A 230 -5.39 13.53 1.04
N GLN A 231 -5.86 14.20 2.11
CA GLN A 231 -5.82 13.69 3.47
C GLN A 231 -6.58 12.36 3.61
N THR A 232 -7.81 12.28 3.08
CA THR A 232 -8.61 11.06 3.12
C THR A 232 -7.92 9.89 2.41
N ILE A 233 -7.38 10.13 1.20
CA ILE A 233 -6.65 9.11 0.44
C ILE A 233 -5.36 8.71 1.18
N GLY A 234 -4.64 9.67 1.76
CA GLY A 234 -3.41 9.45 2.53
C GLY A 234 -3.64 8.57 3.76
N TRP A 235 -4.70 8.85 4.54
CA TRP A 235 -5.07 8.03 5.70
C TRP A 235 -5.62 6.66 5.30
N THR A 236 -6.39 6.57 4.22
CA THR A 236 -6.90 5.29 3.70
C THR A 236 -5.75 4.38 3.24
N GLY A 237 -4.80 4.93 2.48
CA GLY A 237 -3.62 4.19 2.02
C GLY A 237 -2.69 3.78 3.16
N PHE A 238 -2.53 4.63 4.17
CA PHE A 238 -1.77 4.33 5.39
C PHE A 238 -2.44 3.23 6.23
N GLY A 239 -3.78 3.29 6.37
CA GLY A 239 -4.56 2.26 7.05
C GLY A 239 -4.42 0.91 6.35
N ALA A 240 -4.51 0.89 5.02
CA ALA A 240 -4.29 -0.32 4.21
C ALA A 240 -2.87 -0.87 4.39
N LEU A 241 -1.84 -0.02 4.41
CA LEU A 241 -0.45 -0.43 4.70
C LEU A 241 -0.33 -1.08 6.08
N THR A 242 -0.88 -0.41 7.10
CA THR A 242 -0.79 -0.83 8.50
C THR A 242 -1.48 -2.18 8.68
N MET A 243 -2.70 -2.33 8.16
CA MET A 243 -3.41 -3.60 8.22
C MET A 243 -2.67 -4.70 7.45
N SER A 244 -2.08 -4.37 6.31
CA SER A 244 -1.29 -5.30 5.51
C SER A 244 -0.05 -5.81 6.25
N ALA A 245 0.57 -4.97 7.09
CA ALA A 245 1.68 -5.38 7.96
C ALA A 245 1.20 -6.24 9.14
N VAL A 246 0.10 -5.87 9.79
CA VAL A 246 -0.48 -6.61 10.92
C VAL A 246 -0.87 -8.03 10.52
N VAL A 247 -1.51 -8.21 9.36
CA VAL A 247 -1.95 -9.52 8.90
C VAL A 247 -0.78 -10.47 8.60
N LEU A 248 0.42 -9.98 8.32
CA LEU A 248 1.59 -10.86 8.16
C LEU A 248 2.23 -11.28 9.49
N TYR A 249 1.83 -10.65 10.60
CA TYR A 249 2.34 -10.96 11.93
C TYR A 249 1.50 -12.02 12.68
N PHE A 250 0.20 -12.10 12.38
CA PHE A 250 -0.76 -13.01 13.01
C PHE A 250 -1.29 -14.05 12.01
#